data_AF-A0A519LVD9-F1
#
_entry.id   AF-A0A519LVD9-F1
#
_cell.length_a   1.000
_cell.length_b   1.000
_cell.length_c   1.000
_cell.angle_alpha   90.00
_cell.angle_beta   90.00
_cell.angle_gamma   90.00
#
_symmetry.space_group_name_H-M   'P 1'
#
loop_
_entity.id
_entity.type
_entity.pdbx_description
1 polymer ?
#
loop_
_entity_poly.entity_id
_entity_poly.type
_entity_poly.pdbx_seq_one_letter_code
_entity_poly.pdbx_strand_id
1 'polypeptide(L)'
;REELAQTQTHYSFEGRNIIRETTLKDYLKDPAAGSGNHHKHKVYDLWTTDKYEMVGNNWVMAIDLNACTGCGSCIVACNVENNIPVVGKDEVRKRREMHWLRIDRYYSYNQEPTAHAEAGHGGHDAGSNAVTKEKEIAHLEENQMNNVSVVHQPMMCQHCDHAPCETVCPVLATVHSSDGLNHMAYNRCVGTRYCANNCPYKVRRFNWFNYWNDSRFDNYLNNEFTQLVLNPDVTTRSRGVMEKCSMCIHRIQAGKLTAKLEKRALKDGDIKMACQQACSANAIIFGDKNDPNSEVSKALRSERTYYVLEEINVEPGIGYMTKIRNIDSETKEVHA
;
A
#
# COMPACT_ATOMS: atom_id res chain seq x y z
N ARG A 1 -10.91 -31.45 8.58
CA ARG A 1 -10.16 -30.18 8.60
C ARG A 1 -10.70 -29.33 7.47
N GLU A 2 -11.37 -28.22 7.76
CA GLU A 2 -11.90 -27.35 6.71
C GLU A 2 -10.80 -26.43 6.17
N GLU A 3 -10.79 -26.21 4.85
CA GLU A 3 -9.86 -25.29 4.21
C GLU A 3 -10.44 -23.87 4.20
N LEU A 4 -9.72 -22.91 4.76
CA LEU A 4 -10.13 -21.50 4.77
C LEU A 4 -9.47 -20.74 3.60
N ALA A 5 -10.25 -19.91 2.92
CA ALA A 5 -9.75 -19.03 1.88
C ALA A 5 -9.24 -17.73 2.52
N GLN A 6 -7.92 -17.62 2.67
CA GLN A 6 -7.28 -16.46 3.29
C GLN A 6 -6.37 -15.78 2.26
N THR A 7 -6.40 -14.45 2.24
CA THR A 7 -5.55 -13.62 1.36
C THR A 7 -4.18 -13.35 2.01
N GLN A 8 -4.12 -13.28 3.33
CA GLN A 8 -2.89 -13.11 4.11
C GLN A 8 -2.61 -14.40 4.90
N THR A 9 -1.37 -14.90 4.83
CA THR A 9 -0.95 -16.13 5.52
C THR A 9 0.01 -15.88 6.68
N HIS A 10 0.86 -14.85 6.57
CA HIS A 10 1.80 -14.45 7.61
C HIS A 10 1.25 -13.18 8.26
N TYR A 11 1.03 -13.22 9.57
CA TYR A 11 0.46 -12.11 10.32
C TYR A 11 1.48 -11.41 11.21
N SER A 12 2.71 -11.91 11.28
CA SER A 12 3.82 -11.22 11.93
C SER A 12 4.69 -10.50 10.89
N PHE A 13 5.37 -9.43 11.29
CA PHE A 13 6.27 -8.69 10.40
C PHE A 13 7.74 -9.13 10.52
N GLU A 14 8.05 -10.17 11.28
CA GLU A 14 9.36 -10.85 11.34
C GLU A 14 10.55 -9.92 11.69
N GLY A 15 10.30 -8.86 12.47
CA GLY A 15 11.32 -7.86 12.81
C GLY A 15 11.79 -7.05 11.59
N ARG A 16 11.00 -7.01 10.52
CA ARG A 16 11.31 -6.25 9.30
C ARG A 16 10.85 -4.80 9.44
N ASN A 17 11.61 -3.92 8.82
CA ASN A 17 11.36 -2.48 8.76
C ASN A 17 10.22 -2.09 7.77
N ILE A 18 9.07 -2.75 7.87
CA ILE A 18 7.90 -2.52 7.00
C ILE A 18 6.90 -1.58 7.69
N ILE A 19 6.71 -1.79 8.99
CA ILE A 19 5.90 -0.95 9.87
C ILE A 19 6.83 -0.29 10.86
N ARG A 20 6.66 1.02 11.03
CA ARG A 20 7.37 1.80 12.05
C ARG A 20 6.35 2.28 13.07
N GLU A 21 6.59 1.98 14.34
CA GLU A 21 5.77 2.40 15.47
C GLU A 21 6.61 3.23 16.46
N THR A 22 5.97 4.16 17.15
CA THR A 22 6.58 4.89 18.26
C THR A 22 5.52 5.25 19.30
N THR A 23 5.95 5.62 20.50
CA THR A 23 5.06 6.10 21.56
C THR A 23 4.87 7.61 21.47
N LEU A 24 3.74 8.13 21.96
CA LEU A 24 3.53 9.58 22.03
C LEU A 24 4.62 10.27 22.87
N LYS A 25 5.10 9.60 23.92
CA LYS A 25 6.13 10.12 24.84
C LYS A 25 7.47 10.33 24.13
N ASP A 26 7.81 9.46 23.20
CA ASP A 26 9.04 9.56 22.41
C ASP A 26 8.87 10.53 21.24
N TYR A 27 7.69 10.53 20.61
CA TYR A 27 7.34 11.51 19.57
C TYR A 27 7.38 12.96 20.06
N LEU A 28 6.96 13.22 21.31
CA LEU A 28 7.02 14.57 21.90
C LEU A 28 8.45 15.03 22.18
N LYS A 29 9.40 14.10 22.35
CA LYS A 29 10.82 14.43 22.53
C LYS A 29 11.52 14.65 21.19
N ASP A 30 11.16 13.84 20.20
CA ASP A 30 11.74 13.85 18.87
C ASP A 30 10.64 13.57 17.82
N PRO A 31 10.25 14.55 16.99
CA PRO A 31 9.20 14.34 16.00
C PRO A 31 9.60 13.39 14.86
N ALA A 32 10.89 13.05 14.74
CA ALA A 32 11.40 11.98 13.87
C ALA A 32 11.51 10.61 14.57
N ALA A 33 11.04 10.48 15.83
CA ALA A 33 11.08 9.23 16.56
C ALA A 33 10.37 8.10 15.80
N GLY A 34 11.04 6.96 15.68
CA GLY A 34 10.54 5.78 14.97
C GLY A 34 10.47 5.91 13.45
N SER A 35 10.62 7.09 12.84
CA SER A 35 10.56 7.24 11.38
C SER A 35 11.82 6.78 10.67
N GLY A 36 12.87 6.35 11.37
CA GLY A 36 14.12 5.87 10.79
C GLY A 36 14.97 6.94 10.11
N ASN A 37 14.54 8.21 10.13
CA ASN A 37 15.22 9.33 9.48
C ASN A 37 16.62 9.63 10.05
N HIS A 38 16.94 9.15 11.25
CA HIS A 38 18.26 9.29 11.89
C HIS A 38 19.34 8.36 11.32
N HIS A 39 18.94 7.27 10.67
CA HIS A 39 19.84 6.28 10.09
C HIS A 39 19.46 6.00 8.62
N LYS A 40 19.57 7.03 7.78
CA LYS A 40 19.38 6.83 6.34
C LYS A 40 20.53 5.99 5.79
N HIS A 41 20.19 4.85 5.19
CA HIS A 41 21.15 4.08 4.42
C HIS A 41 21.71 4.96 3.30
N LYS A 42 23.03 4.98 3.13
CA LYS A 42 23.65 5.70 2.03
C LYS A 42 23.32 4.96 0.74
N VAL A 43 22.38 5.53 -0.01
CA VAL A 43 21.98 5.02 -1.31
C VAL A 43 22.92 5.56 -2.37
N TYR A 44 23.37 4.68 -3.26
CA TYR A 44 24.13 5.06 -4.45
C TYR A 44 23.25 4.83 -5.67
N ASP A 45 23.05 5.87 -6.45
CA ASP A 45 22.42 5.80 -7.75
C ASP A 45 23.51 5.85 -8.83
N LEU A 46 23.50 4.88 -9.75
CA LEU A 46 24.43 4.84 -10.88
C LEU A 46 23.93 5.67 -12.06
N TRP A 47 22.67 6.09 -12.05
CA TRP A 47 21.97 6.72 -13.17
C TRP A 47 21.78 8.24 -12.98
N THR A 48 22.65 8.86 -12.16
CA THR A 48 22.53 10.25 -11.69
C THR A 48 22.48 11.33 -12.79
N THR A 49 22.90 11.02 -14.01
CA THR A 49 23.00 11.96 -15.12
C THR A 49 21.67 12.14 -15.89
N ASP A 50 20.74 11.19 -15.73
CA ASP A 50 19.47 11.12 -16.49
C ASP A 50 18.25 11.05 -15.57
N LYS A 51 18.27 11.73 -14.41
CA LYS A 51 17.04 11.87 -13.63
C LYS A 51 16.02 12.63 -14.49
N TYR A 52 15.05 11.89 -15.02
CA TYR A 52 14.00 12.42 -15.87
C TYR A 52 13.28 13.52 -15.11
N GLU A 53 13.44 14.78 -15.54
CA GLU A 53 12.68 15.87 -14.97
C GLU A 53 11.21 15.60 -15.22
N MET A 54 10.43 15.46 -14.14
CA MET A 54 8.98 15.35 -14.24
C MET A 54 8.40 16.73 -14.57
N VAL A 55 8.51 17.12 -15.84
CA VAL A 55 8.06 18.40 -16.37
C VAL A 55 6.53 18.41 -16.38
N GLY A 56 5.93 18.77 -15.24
CA GLY A 56 4.48 18.80 -15.06
C GLY A 56 4.05 18.49 -13.64
N ASN A 57 3.08 17.58 -13.51
CA ASN A 57 2.62 17.08 -12.22
C ASN A 57 3.43 15.84 -11.82
N ASN A 58 3.69 15.67 -10.53
CA ASN A 58 4.28 14.45 -9.97
C ASN A 58 3.29 13.83 -8.98
N TRP A 59 2.59 12.79 -9.42
CA TRP A 59 1.51 12.19 -8.65
C TRP A 59 2.03 11.25 -7.57
N VAL A 60 1.77 11.62 -6.31
CA VAL A 60 2.20 10.86 -5.14
C VAL A 60 1.05 10.67 -4.15
N MET A 61 1.29 9.79 -3.19
CA MET A 61 0.32 9.49 -2.13
C MET A 61 1.01 9.50 -0.77
N ALA A 62 0.32 9.99 0.25
CA ALA A 62 0.72 9.85 1.64
C ALA A 62 -0.36 9.06 2.40
N ILE A 63 0.07 8.15 3.27
CA ILE A 63 -0.83 7.29 4.05
C ILE A 63 -0.54 7.51 5.54
N ASP A 64 -1.53 8.00 6.27
CA ASP A 64 -1.45 8.10 7.74
C ASP A 64 -1.88 6.79 8.41
N LEU A 65 -0.92 6.07 8.98
CA LEU A 65 -1.17 4.82 9.70
C LEU A 65 -1.85 5.01 11.07
N ASN A 66 -1.89 6.24 11.59
CA ASN A 66 -2.69 6.55 12.79
C ASN A 66 -4.18 6.57 12.49
N ALA A 67 -4.57 7.22 11.39
CA ALA A 67 -5.95 7.31 10.96
C ALA A 67 -6.48 5.99 10.38
N CYS A 68 -5.62 5.12 9.86
CA CYS A 68 -6.02 3.84 9.28
C CYS A 68 -6.54 2.85 10.34
N THR A 69 -7.86 2.62 10.33
CA THR A 69 -8.52 1.63 11.21
C THR A 69 -8.67 0.24 10.58
N GLY A 70 -8.37 0.09 9.29
CA GLY A 70 -8.55 -1.19 8.59
C GLY A 70 -9.98 -1.48 8.11
N CYS A 71 -10.84 -0.47 7.99
CA CYS A 71 -12.27 -0.64 7.66
C CYS A 71 -12.58 -1.30 6.30
N GLY A 72 -11.60 -1.39 5.38
CA GLY A 72 -11.77 -2.07 4.09
C GLY A 72 -12.52 -1.29 3.00
N SER A 73 -13.10 -0.12 3.30
CA SER A 73 -13.85 0.70 2.32
C SER A 73 -13.02 1.08 1.10
N CYS A 74 -11.72 1.35 1.28
CA CYS A 74 -10.81 1.68 0.19
C CYS A 74 -10.58 0.52 -0.78
N ILE A 75 -10.63 -0.74 -0.31
CA ILE A 75 -10.50 -1.93 -1.15
C ILE A 75 -11.73 -2.04 -2.06
N VAL A 76 -12.93 -1.95 -1.47
CA VAL A 76 -14.20 -2.04 -2.21
C VAL A 76 -14.30 -0.91 -3.22
N ALA A 77 -13.98 0.33 -2.83
CA ALA A 77 -14.00 1.47 -3.74
C ALA A 77 -13.03 1.29 -4.92
N CYS A 78 -11.83 0.77 -4.67
CA CYS A 78 -10.88 0.47 -5.74
C CYS A 78 -11.41 -0.61 -6.70
N ASN A 79 -12.05 -1.65 -6.16
CA ASN A 79 -12.64 -2.73 -6.93
C ASN A 79 -13.77 -2.25 -7.85
N VAL A 80 -14.70 -1.45 -7.31
CA VAL A 80 -15.84 -0.91 -8.05
C VAL A 80 -15.37 0.08 -9.11
N GLU A 81 -14.52 1.03 -8.73
CA GLU A 81 -14.07 2.08 -9.64
C GLU A 81 -13.29 1.55 -10.84
N ASN A 82 -12.47 0.51 -10.61
CA ASN A 82 -11.54 -0.01 -11.60
C ASN A 82 -11.98 -1.34 -12.18
N ASN A 83 -13.28 -1.69 -12.16
CA ASN A 83 -13.84 -2.89 -12.78
C ASN A 83 -13.06 -4.18 -12.41
N ILE A 84 -12.67 -4.32 -11.14
CA ILE A 84 -11.90 -5.48 -10.68
C ILE A 84 -12.85 -6.66 -10.50
N PRO A 85 -12.58 -7.82 -11.13
CA PRO A 85 -13.49 -8.96 -11.06
C PRO A 85 -13.48 -9.60 -9.67
N VAL A 86 -14.64 -10.15 -9.28
CA VAL A 86 -14.74 -10.98 -8.07
C VAL A 86 -14.26 -12.39 -8.37
N VAL A 87 -13.43 -12.92 -7.47
CA VAL A 87 -12.82 -14.24 -7.59
C VAL A 87 -13.46 -15.21 -6.59
N GLY A 88 -13.81 -16.41 -7.06
CA GLY A 88 -14.40 -17.45 -6.22
C GLY A 88 -13.45 -18.01 -5.15
N LYS A 89 -14.03 -18.61 -4.11
CA LYS A 89 -13.32 -19.15 -2.93
C LYS A 89 -12.13 -20.05 -3.28
N ASP A 90 -12.29 -20.94 -4.24
CA ASP A 90 -11.26 -21.93 -4.60
C ASP A 90 -10.04 -21.32 -5.27
N GLU A 91 -10.21 -20.23 -6.03
CA GLU A 91 -9.10 -19.52 -6.64
C GLU A 91 -8.43 -18.55 -5.65
N VAL A 92 -9.18 -17.98 -4.71
CA VAL A 92 -8.61 -17.24 -3.57
C VAL A 92 -7.72 -18.15 -2.71
N ARG A 93 -8.13 -19.40 -2.45
CA ARG A 93 -7.29 -20.40 -1.75
C ARG A 93 -5.95 -20.64 -2.46
N LYS A 94 -5.93 -20.56 -3.80
CA LYS A 94 -4.72 -20.68 -4.63
C LYS A 94 -3.91 -19.37 -4.71
N ARG A 95 -4.26 -18.35 -3.92
CA ARG A 95 -3.62 -17.03 -3.88
C ARG A 95 -3.72 -16.27 -5.20
N ARG A 96 -4.91 -16.33 -5.79
CA ARG A 96 -5.25 -15.69 -7.08
C ARG A 96 -6.35 -14.64 -6.90
N GLU A 97 -6.36 -13.97 -5.76
CA GLU A 97 -7.29 -12.89 -5.48
C GLU A 97 -7.01 -11.67 -6.35
N MET A 98 -8.07 -11.00 -6.81
CA MET A 98 -7.96 -9.79 -7.60
C MET A 98 -8.28 -8.59 -6.71
N HIS A 99 -7.25 -8.06 -6.05
CA HIS A 99 -7.30 -6.81 -5.30
C HIS A 99 -6.07 -5.97 -5.62
N TRP A 100 -6.26 -4.75 -6.10
CA TRP A 100 -5.16 -3.82 -6.41
C TRP A 100 -4.62 -3.11 -5.16
N LEU A 101 -5.44 -3.04 -4.13
CA LEU A 101 -5.18 -2.53 -2.81
C LEU A 101 -5.54 -3.63 -1.81
N ARG A 102 -4.63 -3.95 -0.90
CA ARG A 102 -4.89 -4.84 0.23
C ARG A 102 -4.57 -4.10 1.52
N ILE A 103 -5.17 -4.53 2.63
CA ILE A 103 -4.80 -4.05 3.97
C ILE A 103 -4.10 -5.20 4.66
N ASP A 104 -2.80 -5.05 4.87
CA ASP A 104 -2.00 -6.03 5.59
C ASP A 104 -2.19 -5.79 7.09
N ARG A 105 -2.60 -6.83 7.82
CA ARG A 105 -2.80 -6.79 9.26
C ARG A 105 -1.64 -7.49 9.95
N TYR A 106 -0.94 -6.76 10.79
CA TYR A 106 0.21 -7.27 11.52
C TYR A 106 -0.03 -7.28 13.02
N TYR A 107 0.43 -8.34 13.67
CA TYR A 107 0.40 -8.52 15.11
C TYR A 107 1.79 -8.34 15.71
N SER A 108 1.85 -7.64 16.83
CA SER A 108 2.99 -7.56 17.72
C SER A 108 2.54 -7.91 19.13
N TYR A 109 3.37 -8.62 19.90
CA TYR A 109 3.05 -9.01 21.27
C TYR A 109 3.93 -8.23 22.24
N ASN A 110 3.32 -7.35 23.04
CA ASN A 110 4.07 -6.53 23.98
C ASN A 110 4.41 -7.35 25.23
N GLN A 111 5.68 -7.44 25.58
CA GLN A 111 6.10 -8.05 26.83
C GLN A 111 6.20 -7.02 27.96
N GLU A 112 5.73 -7.41 29.15
CA GLU A 112 6.08 -6.77 30.41
C GLU A 112 7.62 -6.70 30.52
N PRO A 113 8.21 -5.58 30.98
CA PRO A 113 9.65 -5.47 31.13
C PRO A 113 10.14 -6.45 32.20
N THR A 114 10.59 -7.64 31.80
CA THR A 114 11.28 -8.57 32.69
C THR A 114 12.72 -8.14 32.86
N ALA A 115 13.28 -8.28 34.07
CA ALA A 115 14.61 -7.82 34.47
C ALA A 115 15.79 -8.42 33.68
N HIS A 116 15.52 -9.29 32.69
CA HIS A 116 16.49 -10.00 31.86
C HIS A 116 16.18 -9.94 30.36
N ALA A 117 15.34 -9.00 29.89
CA ALA A 117 15.18 -8.75 28.46
C ALA A 117 16.44 -8.08 27.91
N GLU A 118 17.43 -8.89 27.54
CA GLU A 118 18.54 -8.45 26.69
C GLU A 118 17.96 -7.83 25.42
N ALA A 119 18.47 -6.66 25.06
CA ALA A 119 18.07 -5.89 23.89
C ALA A 119 17.96 -6.82 22.66
N GLY A 120 16.73 -7.15 22.29
CA GLY A 120 16.45 -8.09 21.22
C GLY A 120 17.16 -7.67 19.94
N HIS A 121 17.99 -8.58 19.41
CA HIS A 121 18.67 -8.40 18.15
C HIS A 121 17.66 -8.25 17.00
N GLY A 122 17.45 -7.00 16.58
CA GLY A 122 16.64 -6.60 15.43
C GLY A 122 16.44 -5.09 15.47
N GLY A 123 17.30 -4.34 14.78
CA GLY A 123 17.30 -2.89 14.83
C GLY A 123 15.98 -2.26 14.38
N HIS A 124 15.74 -1.05 14.90
CA HIS A 124 14.73 -0.05 14.55
C HIS A 124 13.50 0.09 15.47
N ASP A 125 13.30 -0.79 16.45
CA ASP A 125 12.31 -0.56 17.51
C ASP A 125 12.88 0.33 18.61
N ALA A 126 12.78 1.64 18.40
CA ALA A 126 12.98 2.61 19.48
C ALA A 126 11.77 2.53 20.44
N GLY A 127 11.82 1.61 21.40
CA GLY A 127 11.06 1.73 22.66
C GLY A 127 9.96 0.69 22.95
N SER A 128 9.80 -0.36 22.16
CA SER A 128 8.83 -1.44 22.46
C SER A 128 9.50 -2.80 22.57
N ASN A 129 9.35 -3.48 23.74
CA ASN A 129 9.67 -4.90 23.94
C ASN A 129 8.65 -5.81 23.21
N ALA A 130 8.42 -5.52 21.93
CA ALA A 130 7.43 -6.22 21.12
C ALA A 130 8.08 -7.45 20.46
N VAL A 131 7.47 -8.62 20.66
CA VAL A 131 7.87 -9.84 19.96
C VAL A 131 7.17 -9.89 18.61
N THR A 132 7.97 -10.00 17.55
CA THR A 132 7.50 -9.86 16.16
C THR A 132 7.96 -11.00 15.25
N LYS A 133 8.74 -11.96 15.73
CA LYS A 133 9.19 -13.11 14.92
C LYS A 133 8.33 -14.33 15.24
N GLU A 134 7.81 -15.01 14.22
CA GLU A 134 6.92 -16.18 14.38
C GLU A 134 7.53 -17.29 15.23
N LYS A 135 8.86 -17.50 15.15
CA LYS A 135 9.56 -18.46 16.00
C LYS A 135 9.52 -18.09 17.48
N GLU A 136 9.67 -16.80 17.79
CA GLU A 136 9.62 -16.30 19.17
C GLU A 136 8.17 -16.31 19.67
N ILE A 137 7.20 -15.98 18.80
CA ILE A 137 5.76 -16.03 19.10
C ILE A 137 5.30 -17.46 19.44
N ALA A 138 5.82 -18.48 18.75
CA ALA A 138 5.46 -19.87 19.00
C ALA A 138 5.88 -20.39 20.39
N HIS A 139 6.77 -19.68 21.08
CA HIS A 139 7.25 -20.01 22.42
C HIS A 139 6.64 -19.13 23.52
N LEU A 140 5.72 -18.22 23.17
CA LEU A 140 5.02 -17.41 24.15
C LEU A 140 4.03 -18.25 24.96
N GLU A 141 3.96 -17.98 26.26
CA GLU A 141 2.94 -18.55 27.13
C GLU A 141 1.56 -17.90 26.85
N GLU A 142 0.48 -18.60 27.21
CA GLU A 142 -0.90 -18.17 26.91
C GLU A 142 -1.26 -16.80 27.52
N ASN A 143 -0.72 -16.49 28.69
CA ASN A 143 -0.82 -15.19 29.36
C ASN A 143 -0.14 -14.04 28.58
N GLN A 144 0.98 -14.30 27.90
CA GLN A 144 1.72 -13.33 27.10
C GLN A 144 1.06 -13.07 25.74
N MET A 145 0.26 -14.02 25.25
CA MET A 145 -0.44 -13.90 23.98
C MET A 145 -1.67 -12.98 24.04
N ASN A 146 -2.12 -12.62 25.24
CA ASN A 146 -3.27 -11.74 25.46
C ASN A 146 -2.98 -10.25 25.21
N ASN A 147 -1.71 -9.81 25.31
CA ASN A 147 -1.32 -8.42 25.07
C ASN A 147 -0.89 -8.18 23.61
N VAL A 148 -1.85 -8.30 22.70
CA VAL A 148 -1.61 -8.13 21.26
C VAL A 148 -1.87 -6.70 20.79
N SER A 149 -0.89 -6.14 20.10
CA SER A 149 -1.00 -4.91 19.34
C SER A 149 -1.22 -5.23 17.86
N VAL A 150 -2.15 -4.51 17.24
CA VAL A 150 -2.48 -4.68 15.83
C VAL A 150 -2.15 -3.41 15.05
N VAL A 151 -1.57 -3.58 13.86
CA VAL A 151 -1.40 -2.50 12.87
C VAL A 151 -1.96 -2.90 11.52
N HIS A 152 -2.53 -1.92 10.85
CA HIS A 152 -3.14 -2.05 9.54
C HIS A 152 -2.36 -1.17 8.57
N GLN A 153 -1.80 -1.79 7.54
CA GLN A 153 -1.05 -1.09 6.51
C GLN A 153 -1.70 -1.33 5.14
N PRO A 154 -2.33 -0.31 4.54
CA PRO A 154 -2.87 -0.44 3.19
C PRO A 154 -1.71 -0.48 2.19
N MET A 155 -1.54 -1.62 1.51
CA MET A 155 -0.49 -1.87 0.53
C MET A 155 -1.07 -1.92 -0.89
N MET A 156 -0.52 -1.10 -1.78
CA MET A 156 -0.89 -1.02 -3.20
C MET A 156 0.33 -0.83 -4.10
N CYS A 157 0.14 -0.61 -5.40
CA CYS A 157 1.25 -0.20 -6.25
C CYS A 157 1.85 1.11 -5.75
N GLN A 158 3.14 1.12 -5.45
CA GLN A 158 3.84 2.29 -4.93
C GLN A 158 4.27 3.28 -6.03
N HIS A 159 4.07 2.95 -7.31
CA HIS A 159 4.50 3.77 -8.45
C HIS A 159 5.96 4.24 -8.31
N CYS A 160 6.86 3.28 -8.09
CA CYS A 160 8.29 3.46 -7.93
C CYS A 160 8.93 4.20 -9.11
N ASP A 161 9.79 5.19 -8.86
CA ASP A 161 10.58 5.86 -9.90
C ASP A 161 11.59 4.86 -10.49
N HIS A 162 12.41 4.24 -9.64
CA HIS A 162 13.23 3.09 -10.00
C HIS A 162 12.40 1.80 -9.98
N ALA A 163 11.44 1.68 -10.90
CA ALA A 163 10.52 0.54 -10.95
C ALA A 163 11.19 -0.76 -11.45
N PRO A 164 11.45 -1.76 -10.58
CA PRO A 164 12.02 -3.05 -11.02
C PRO A 164 11.05 -3.83 -11.90
N CYS A 165 9.75 -3.51 -11.82
CA CYS A 165 8.71 -4.20 -12.59
C CYS A 165 8.59 -3.73 -14.05
N GLU A 166 9.23 -2.62 -14.43
CA GLU A 166 9.21 -2.10 -15.81
C GLU A 166 10.27 -2.76 -16.69
N THR A 167 11.53 -2.75 -16.24
CA THR A 167 12.70 -3.22 -17.01
C THR A 167 12.62 -4.71 -17.37
N VAL A 168 11.82 -5.48 -16.64
CA VAL A 168 11.62 -6.92 -16.85
C VAL A 168 10.48 -7.26 -17.81
N CYS A 169 9.74 -6.27 -18.33
CA CYS A 169 8.65 -6.51 -19.27
C CYS A 169 9.18 -6.59 -20.72
N PRO A 170 9.19 -7.78 -21.37
CA PRO A 170 9.80 -7.93 -22.71
C PRO A 170 9.03 -7.20 -23.82
N VAL A 171 7.77 -6.83 -23.57
CA VAL A 171 6.89 -6.20 -24.56
C VAL A 171 6.56 -4.74 -24.23
N LEU A 172 7.20 -4.18 -23.18
CA LEU A 172 6.98 -2.80 -22.72
C LEU A 172 5.49 -2.50 -22.42
N ALA A 173 4.78 -3.46 -21.83
CA ALA A 173 3.41 -3.24 -21.35
C ALA A 173 3.35 -2.38 -20.08
N THR A 174 4.49 -2.15 -19.44
CA THR A 174 4.64 -1.35 -18.23
C THR A 174 5.73 -0.34 -18.43
N VAL A 175 5.39 0.93 -18.33
CA VAL A 175 6.31 2.05 -18.59
C VAL A 175 6.02 3.19 -17.64
N HIS A 176 7.03 4.00 -17.37
CA HIS A 176 6.86 5.27 -16.70
C HIS A 176 6.19 6.31 -17.61
N SER A 177 5.29 7.10 -17.04
CA SER A 177 4.75 8.30 -17.69
C SER A 177 5.56 9.53 -17.32
N SER A 178 5.34 10.62 -18.05
CA SER A 178 5.90 11.94 -17.71
C SER A 178 5.42 12.47 -16.36
N ASP A 179 4.30 11.97 -15.84
CA ASP A 179 3.70 12.44 -14.58
C ASP A 179 4.15 11.63 -13.33
N GLY A 180 5.17 10.76 -13.46
CA GLY A 180 5.66 9.90 -12.36
C GLY A 180 4.79 8.65 -12.11
N LEU A 181 3.81 8.37 -12.97
CA LEU A 181 2.97 7.17 -12.84
C LEU A 181 3.58 5.99 -13.61
N ASN A 182 3.60 4.81 -12.99
CA ASN A 182 3.76 3.55 -13.71
C ASN A 182 2.47 3.24 -14.50
N HIS A 183 2.51 3.32 -15.82
CA HIS A 183 1.40 2.95 -16.69
C HIS A 183 1.39 1.45 -16.96
N MET A 184 0.20 0.84 -16.94
CA MET A 184 -0.02 -0.55 -17.32
C MET A 184 -0.90 -0.57 -18.57
N ALA A 185 -0.30 -0.85 -19.73
CA ALA A 185 -1.04 -1.06 -20.98
C ALA A 185 -1.56 -2.50 -21.01
N TYR A 186 -2.82 -2.70 -20.63
CA TYR A 186 -3.44 -4.02 -20.51
C TYR A 186 -3.41 -4.82 -21.82
N ASN A 187 -3.69 -4.15 -22.95
CA ASN A 187 -3.69 -4.74 -24.30
C ASN A 187 -2.31 -5.17 -24.81
N ARG A 188 -1.22 -4.60 -24.27
CA ARG A 188 0.15 -4.94 -24.64
C ARG A 188 0.69 -6.13 -23.84
N CYS A 189 0.07 -6.45 -22.72
CA CYS A 189 0.52 -7.51 -21.83
C CYS A 189 0.33 -8.90 -22.46
N VAL A 190 1.42 -9.62 -22.71
CA VAL A 190 1.40 -11.00 -23.21
C VAL A 190 1.42 -12.07 -22.10
N GLY A 191 1.32 -11.65 -20.84
CA GLY A 191 1.12 -12.56 -19.72
C GLY A 191 2.35 -13.34 -19.23
N THR A 192 3.57 -12.83 -19.41
CA THR A 192 4.81 -13.47 -18.91
C THR A 192 4.91 -13.51 -17.38
N ARG A 193 4.17 -12.64 -16.67
CA ARG A 193 4.12 -12.52 -15.19
C ARG A 193 5.42 -12.14 -14.49
N TYR A 194 6.51 -11.90 -15.22
CA TYR A 194 7.81 -11.61 -14.58
C TYR A 194 7.81 -10.30 -13.79
N CYS A 195 7.02 -9.31 -14.22
CA CYS A 195 6.81 -8.06 -13.49
C CYS A 195 6.20 -8.28 -12.08
N ALA A 196 5.42 -9.35 -11.87
CA ALA A 196 4.90 -9.70 -10.55
C ALA A 196 6.01 -10.21 -9.63
N ASN A 197 6.94 -10.99 -10.16
CA ASN A 197 8.07 -11.55 -9.41
C ASN A 197 9.02 -10.43 -8.96
N ASN A 198 9.36 -9.51 -9.87
CA ASN A 198 10.33 -8.45 -9.58
C ASN A 198 9.76 -7.31 -8.71
N CYS A 199 8.44 -7.21 -8.57
CA CYS A 199 7.83 -6.23 -7.67
C CYS A 199 8.06 -6.64 -6.21
N PRO A 200 8.78 -5.84 -5.39
CA PRO A 200 9.07 -6.21 -4.00
C PRO A 200 7.79 -6.32 -3.16
N TYR A 201 6.81 -5.47 -3.42
CA TYR A 201 5.54 -5.41 -2.70
C TYR A 201 4.51 -6.48 -3.10
N LYS A 202 4.76 -7.21 -4.21
CA LYS A 202 3.85 -8.22 -4.78
C LYS A 202 2.42 -7.69 -4.92
N VAL A 203 2.26 -6.53 -5.56
CA VAL A 203 0.97 -5.79 -5.74
C VAL A 203 0.45 -5.83 -7.17
N ARG A 204 1.13 -6.53 -8.07
CA ARG A 204 0.58 -6.82 -9.40
C ARG A 204 -0.26 -8.11 -9.32
N ARG A 205 -1.44 -8.09 -9.93
CA ARG A 205 -2.40 -9.22 -9.94
C ARG A 205 -2.59 -9.74 -11.36
N PHE A 206 -2.74 -11.04 -11.53
CA PHE A 206 -2.81 -11.67 -12.85
C PHE A 206 -4.21 -12.24 -13.10
N ASN A 207 -4.78 -11.94 -14.26
CA ASN A 207 -6.02 -12.58 -14.70
C ASN A 207 -5.75 -14.00 -15.19
N TRP A 208 -5.97 -14.98 -14.32
CA TRP A 208 -5.81 -16.40 -14.64
C TRP A 208 -6.85 -16.90 -15.62
N PHE A 209 -8.08 -16.44 -15.46
CA PHE A 209 -9.22 -16.83 -16.27
C PHE A 209 -9.85 -15.60 -16.91
N ASN A 210 -10.77 -15.84 -17.83
CA ASN A 210 -11.67 -14.81 -18.26
C ASN A 210 -12.77 -14.73 -17.20
N TYR A 211 -12.74 -13.70 -16.35
CA TYR A 211 -13.80 -13.51 -15.35
C TYR A 211 -15.06 -12.88 -15.95
N TRP A 212 -14.97 -12.44 -17.21
CA TRP A 212 -16.06 -11.91 -18.00
C TRP A 212 -16.71 -13.00 -18.84
N ASN A 213 -18.03 -13.13 -18.74
CA ASN A 213 -18.86 -13.99 -19.59
C ASN A 213 -18.33 -15.43 -19.70
N ASP A 214 -17.95 -16.00 -18.55
CA ASP A 214 -17.44 -17.37 -18.46
C ASP A 214 -18.35 -18.16 -17.52
N SER A 215 -18.95 -19.22 -18.06
CA SER A 215 -19.87 -20.11 -17.35
C SER A 215 -19.32 -20.73 -16.06
N ARG A 216 -17.99 -20.74 -15.88
CA ARG A 216 -17.34 -21.25 -14.66
C ARG A 216 -17.49 -20.35 -13.45
N PHE A 217 -17.77 -19.06 -13.66
CA PHE A 217 -17.91 -18.08 -12.58
C PHE A 217 -19.32 -17.54 -12.57
N ASP A 218 -20.15 -17.93 -11.61
CA ASP A 218 -21.45 -17.28 -11.41
C ASP A 218 -21.23 -15.95 -10.67
N ASN A 219 -20.98 -14.89 -11.44
CA ASN A 219 -20.70 -13.56 -10.91
C ASN A 219 -21.53 -12.47 -11.62
N TYR A 220 -21.48 -11.26 -11.08
CA TYR A 220 -22.17 -10.08 -11.61
C TYR A 220 -21.69 -9.64 -13.01
N LEU A 221 -20.66 -10.28 -13.58
CA LEU A 221 -20.15 -9.97 -14.92
C LEU A 221 -20.82 -10.81 -16.02
N ASN A 222 -21.66 -11.79 -15.68
CA ASN A 222 -22.32 -12.64 -16.66
C ASN A 222 -23.72 -12.16 -17.09
N ASN A 223 -24.39 -11.35 -16.26
CA ASN A 223 -25.74 -10.87 -16.54
C ASN A 223 -25.71 -9.43 -17.05
N GLU A 224 -26.42 -9.15 -18.16
CA GLU A 224 -26.50 -7.84 -18.81
C GLU A 224 -26.92 -6.72 -17.83
N PHE A 225 -27.82 -7.00 -16.90
CA PHE A 225 -28.26 -6.00 -15.92
C PHE A 225 -27.19 -5.66 -14.89
N THR A 226 -26.42 -6.66 -14.45
CA THR A 226 -25.40 -6.46 -13.43
C THR A 226 -24.11 -5.87 -14.00
N GLN A 227 -23.91 -5.96 -15.32
CA GLN A 227 -22.82 -5.29 -16.03
C GLN A 227 -22.95 -3.76 -16.04
N LEU A 228 -24.14 -3.21 -15.76
CA LEU A 228 -24.36 -1.76 -15.66
C LEU A 228 -23.60 -1.11 -14.48
N VAL A 229 -23.07 -1.92 -13.56
CA VAL A 229 -22.20 -1.45 -12.46
C VAL A 229 -20.81 -1.07 -12.96
N LEU A 230 -20.39 -1.55 -14.13
CA LEU A 230 -19.06 -1.28 -14.66
C LEU A 230 -18.87 0.19 -15.02
N ASN A 231 -17.71 0.71 -14.65
CA ASN A 231 -17.26 2.03 -15.06
C ASN A 231 -16.89 2.03 -16.55
N PRO A 232 -17.56 2.83 -17.40
CA PRO A 232 -17.26 2.87 -18.84
C PRO A 232 -15.88 3.46 -19.16
N ASP A 233 -15.30 4.26 -18.26
CA ASP A 233 -14.01 4.92 -18.47
C ASP A 233 -12.81 4.00 -18.21
N VAL A 234 -13.04 2.81 -17.66
CA VAL A 234 -11.98 1.84 -17.32
C VAL A 234 -12.13 0.57 -18.15
N THR A 235 -11.05 0.18 -18.81
CA THR A 235 -11.01 -1.07 -19.56
C THR A 235 -11.32 -2.27 -18.67
N THR A 236 -12.26 -3.12 -19.10
CA THR A 236 -12.42 -4.48 -18.57
C THR A 236 -11.32 -5.38 -19.13
N ARG A 237 -10.73 -6.24 -18.30
CA ARG A 237 -9.55 -7.02 -18.68
C ARG A 237 -9.94 -8.45 -19.05
N SER A 238 -9.26 -8.97 -20.07
CA SER A 238 -9.35 -10.36 -20.49
C SER A 238 -8.36 -11.24 -19.73
N ARG A 239 -8.45 -12.56 -19.92
CA ARG A 239 -7.45 -13.51 -19.39
C ARG A 239 -6.04 -13.15 -19.87
N GLY A 240 -5.04 -13.53 -19.08
CA GLY A 240 -3.65 -13.43 -19.50
C GLY A 240 -2.99 -12.08 -19.25
N VAL A 241 -3.70 -11.13 -18.64
CA VAL A 241 -3.24 -9.75 -18.46
C VAL A 241 -2.93 -9.47 -16.98
N MET A 242 -1.82 -8.78 -16.74
CA MET A 242 -1.48 -8.25 -15.42
C MET A 242 -2.23 -6.95 -15.14
N GLU A 243 -2.57 -6.73 -13.88
CA GLU A 243 -3.18 -5.54 -13.35
C GLU A 243 -2.44 -5.03 -12.13
N LYS A 244 -2.69 -3.77 -11.79
CA LYS A 244 -2.17 -3.12 -10.59
C LYS A 244 -2.97 -1.85 -10.31
N CYS A 245 -2.85 -1.32 -9.09
CA CYS A 245 -3.29 0.04 -8.81
C CYS A 245 -2.66 1.01 -9.83
N SER A 246 -3.48 1.80 -10.49
CA SER A 246 -3.10 2.78 -11.51
C SER A 246 -3.17 4.22 -11.02
N MET A 247 -3.35 4.43 -9.70
CA MET A 247 -3.73 5.72 -9.11
C MET A 247 -4.94 6.33 -9.83
N CYS A 248 -5.99 5.52 -10.08
CA CYS A 248 -7.23 5.91 -10.76
C CYS A 248 -6.99 6.84 -11.96
N ILE A 249 -6.12 6.42 -12.89
CA ILE A 249 -5.65 7.25 -14.01
C ILE A 249 -6.77 7.93 -14.79
N HIS A 250 -7.91 7.27 -14.96
CA HIS A 250 -9.08 7.85 -15.63
C HIS A 250 -9.61 9.11 -14.91
N ARG A 251 -9.61 9.13 -13.57
CA ARG A 251 -9.94 10.32 -12.77
C ARG A 251 -8.89 11.41 -12.91
N ILE A 252 -7.60 11.04 -12.98
CA ILE A 252 -6.51 12.00 -13.21
C ILE A 252 -6.70 12.69 -14.57
N GLN A 253 -6.97 11.91 -15.63
CA GLN A 253 -7.17 12.45 -16.97
C GLN A 253 -8.43 13.31 -17.06
N ALA A 254 -9.54 12.90 -16.42
CA ALA A 254 -10.77 13.69 -16.38
C ALA A 254 -10.57 15.03 -15.63
N GLY A 255 -9.86 15.03 -14.49
CA GLY A 255 -9.54 16.25 -13.76
C GLY A 255 -8.61 17.18 -14.54
N LYS A 256 -7.57 16.62 -15.17
CA LYS A 256 -6.68 17.38 -16.07
C LYS A 256 -7.43 17.97 -17.26
N LEU A 257 -8.37 17.21 -17.86
CA LEU A 257 -9.19 17.69 -18.97
C LEU A 257 -10.07 18.86 -18.53
N THR A 258 -10.74 18.75 -17.39
CA THR A 258 -11.60 19.79 -16.84
C THR A 258 -10.82 21.09 -16.60
N ALA A 259 -9.66 21.00 -15.93
CA ALA A 259 -8.80 22.17 -15.70
C ALA A 259 -8.32 22.83 -17.00
N LYS A 260 -7.98 22.02 -18.03
CA LYS A 260 -7.59 22.52 -19.36
C LYS A 260 -8.75 23.23 -20.07
N LEU A 261 -9.96 22.69 -20.01
CA LEU A 261 -11.16 23.31 -20.60
C LEU A 261 -11.47 24.66 -19.94
N GLU A 262 -11.30 24.73 -18.62
CA GLU A 262 -11.46 25.95 -17.82
C GLU A 262 -10.27 26.92 -17.93
N LYS A 263 -9.23 26.58 -18.70
CA LYS A 263 -8.01 27.36 -18.89
C LYS A 263 -7.33 27.77 -17.58
N ARG A 264 -7.38 26.90 -16.58
CA ARG A 264 -6.76 27.13 -15.27
C ARG A 264 -5.74 26.04 -14.95
N ALA A 265 -4.84 26.36 -14.03
CA ALA A 265 -4.00 25.36 -13.42
C ALA A 265 -4.85 24.36 -12.60
N LEU A 266 -4.34 23.14 -12.52
CA LEU A 266 -4.88 22.09 -11.66
C LEU A 266 -4.67 22.51 -10.20
N LYS A 267 -5.71 22.40 -9.39
CA LYS A 267 -5.69 22.72 -7.97
C LYS A 267 -5.76 21.45 -7.16
N ASP A 268 -5.20 21.49 -5.96
CA ASP A 268 -5.34 20.39 -5.01
C ASP A 268 -6.82 20.13 -4.71
N GLY A 269 -7.20 18.86 -4.66
CA GLY A 269 -8.60 18.44 -4.50
C GLY A 269 -9.47 18.39 -5.76
N ASP A 270 -9.01 18.90 -6.93
CA ASP A 270 -9.71 18.71 -8.21
C ASP A 270 -9.83 17.22 -8.58
N ILE A 271 -8.87 16.42 -8.14
CA ILE A 271 -8.79 14.99 -8.39
C ILE A 271 -8.81 14.27 -7.04
N LYS A 272 -9.81 13.41 -6.84
CA LYS A 272 -9.87 12.51 -5.68
C LYS A 272 -9.90 11.06 -6.14
N MET A 273 -8.97 10.26 -5.61
CA MET A 273 -8.93 8.83 -5.89
C MET A 273 -10.12 8.11 -5.26
N ALA A 274 -10.54 6.97 -5.82
CA ALA A 274 -11.62 6.18 -5.22
C ALA A 274 -11.27 5.71 -3.79
N CYS A 275 -10.03 5.26 -3.57
CA CYS A 275 -9.58 4.84 -2.23
C CYS A 275 -9.48 6.01 -1.23
N GLN A 276 -9.09 7.21 -1.68
CA GLN A 276 -9.07 8.43 -0.88
C GLN A 276 -10.49 8.87 -0.53
N GLN A 277 -11.38 8.98 -1.52
CA GLN A 277 -12.75 9.46 -1.34
C GLN A 277 -13.59 8.53 -0.43
N ALA A 278 -13.34 7.22 -0.48
CA ALA A 278 -14.06 6.25 0.35
C ALA A 278 -13.51 6.10 1.77
N CYS A 279 -12.33 6.67 2.07
CA CYS A 279 -11.73 6.55 3.39
C CYS A 279 -12.40 7.52 4.38
N SER A 280 -13.23 7.00 5.29
CA SER A 280 -13.92 7.82 6.30
C SER A 280 -12.98 8.56 7.24
N ALA A 281 -11.77 8.03 7.47
CA ALA A 281 -10.77 8.61 8.34
C ALA A 281 -9.80 9.56 7.62
N ASN A 282 -9.96 9.77 6.31
CA ASN A 282 -9.03 10.55 5.46
C ASN A 282 -7.56 10.11 5.59
N ALA A 283 -7.32 8.80 5.80
CA ALA A 283 -5.99 8.25 5.99
C ALA A 283 -5.14 8.27 4.70
N ILE A 284 -5.78 8.27 3.52
CA ILE A 284 -5.12 8.27 2.22
C ILE A 284 -5.21 9.67 1.63
N ILE A 285 -4.07 10.32 1.41
CA ILE A 285 -3.96 11.65 0.81
C ILE A 285 -3.25 11.49 -0.53
N PHE A 286 -3.86 11.97 -1.61
CA PHE A 286 -3.29 11.92 -2.95
C PHE A 286 -3.23 13.34 -3.52
N GLY A 287 -2.17 13.64 -4.27
CA GLY A 287 -2.02 14.94 -4.92
C GLY A 287 -0.72 15.07 -5.69
N ASP A 288 -0.41 16.30 -6.07
CA ASP A 288 0.81 16.65 -6.79
C ASP A 288 1.95 17.01 -5.82
N LYS A 289 3.09 16.33 -5.93
CA LYS A 289 4.32 16.62 -5.17
C LYS A 289 5.00 17.91 -5.60
N ASN A 290 4.85 18.29 -6.87
CA ASN A 290 5.50 19.47 -7.42
C ASN A 290 4.85 20.77 -6.92
N ASP A 291 3.58 20.73 -6.49
CA ASP A 291 2.95 21.84 -5.78
C ASP A 291 3.34 21.80 -4.28
N PRO A 292 4.11 22.78 -3.77
CA PRO A 292 4.49 22.83 -2.36
C PRO A 292 3.30 23.13 -1.43
N ASN A 293 2.16 23.59 -1.92
CA ASN A 293 1.01 23.90 -1.10
C ASN A 293 0.00 22.75 -0.98
N SER A 294 0.16 21.70 -1.78
CA SER A 294 -0.72 20.53 -1.74
C SER A 294 -0.67 19.83 -0.39
N GLU A 295 -1.79 19.21 0.00
CA GLU A 295 -1.91 18.43 1.23
C GLU A 295 -0.88 17.30 1.26
N VAL A 296 -0.65 16.63 0.12
CA VAL A 296 0.30 15.53 0.01
C VAL A 296 1.75 16.01 0.18
N SER A 297 2.13 17.15 -0.39
CA SER A 297 3.48 17.71 -0.26
C SER A 297 3.78 18.14 1.18
N LYS A 298 2.77 18.61 1.92
CA LYS A 298 2.89 18.91 3.35
C LYS A 298 2.98 17.62 4.18
N ALA A 299 2.15 16.63 3.87
CA ALA A 299 2.15 15.33 4.51
C ALA A 299 3.51 14.62 4.37
N LEU A 300 4.06 14.53 3.16
CA LEU A 300 5.34 13.86 2.89
C LEU A 300 6.57 14.57 3.47
N ARG A 301 6.47 15.88 3.74
CA ARG A 301 7.52 16.65 4.44
C ARG A 301 7.51 16.46 5.95
N SER A 302 6.48 15.82 6.51
CA SER A 302 6.44 15.50 7.93
C SER A 302 7.60 14.58 8.30
N GLU A 303 8.25 14.85 9.44
CA GLU A 303 9.35 14.04 9.99
C GLU A 303 8.96 12.59 10.31
N ARG A 304 7.65 12.32 10.40
CA ARG A 304 7.05 11.00 10.57
C ARG A 304 7.03 10.16 9.30
N THR A 305 7.26 10.77 8.14
CA THR A 305 7.14 10.06 6.86
C THR A 305 8.34 9.15 6.65
N TYR A 306 8.04 7.90 6.28
CA TYR A 306 9.00 6.93 5.82
C TYR A 306 8.48 6.20 4.59
N TYR A 307 9.40 5.60 3.84
CA TYR A 307 9.08 4.77 2.69
C TYR A 307 9.33 3.29 3.02
N VAL A 308 8.51 2.41 2.46
CA VAL A 308 8.61 0.97 2.71
C VAL A 308 9.73 0.40 1.84
N LEU A 309 10.62 -0.41 2.44
CA LEU A 309 11.76 -1.04 1.76
C LEU A 309 12.73 -0.02 1.12
N GLU A 310 13.08 1.03 1.86
CA GLU A 310 14.07 2.05 1.47
C GLU A 310 15.43 1.43 1.11
N GLU A 311 15.77 0.28 1.68
CA GLU A 311 17.05 -0.40 1.49
C GLU A 311 17.27 -0.89 0.05
N ILE A 312 16.19 -1.11 -0.72
CA ILE A 312 16.24 -1.59 -2.11
C ILE A 312 16.43 -0.43 -3.10
N ASN A 313 16.23 0.82 -2.67
CA ASN A 313 16.26 2.00 -3.51
C ASN A 313 15.34 1.95 -4.74
N VAL A 314 14.08 1.56 -4.53
CA VAL A 314 13.06 1.61 -5.60
C VAL A 314 12.37 2.98 -5.70
N GLU A 315 12.78 3.97 -4.89
CA GLU A 315 12.19 5.33 -4.84
C GLU A 315 10.65 5.33 -4.97
N PRO A 316 9.91 4.78 -3.99
CA PRO A 316 8.44 4.68 -4.07
C PRO A 316 7.76 6.06 -3.98
N GLY A 317 6.73 6.28 -4.81
CA GLY A 317 5.90 7.49 -4.80
C GLY A 317 4.83 7.53 -3.69
N ILE A 318 4.82 6.55 -2.78
CA ILE A 318 3.88 6.50 -1.65
C ILE A 318 4.66 6.51 -0.33
N GLY A 319 4.46 7.55 0.47
CA GLY A 319 5.01 7.66 1.82
C GLY A 319 4.00 7.21 2.87
N TYR A 320 4.49 6.56 3.92
CA TYR A 320 3.69 6.17 5.09
C TYR A 320 4.12 6.99 6.29
N MET A 321 3.18 7.38 7.14
CA MET A 321 3.51 8.04 8.40
C MET A 321 3.66 7.00 9.51
N THR A 322 4.70 7.11 10.32
CA THR A 322 4.92 6.30 11.52
C THR A 322 3.66 6.29 12.40
N LYS A 323 3.29 5.10 12.89
CA LYS A 323 2.18 4.94 13.80
C LYS A 323 2.59 5.38 15.20
N ILE A 324 1.91 6.38 15.76
CA ILE A 324 2.13 6.88 17.11
C ILE A 324 1.06 6.27 18.01
N ARG A 325 1.47 5.50 19.01
CA ARG A 325 0.57 4.99 20.04
C ARG A 325 0.57 5.92 21.24
N ASN A 326 -0.63 6.37 21.62
CA ASN A 326 -0.82 7.03 22.90
C ASN A 326 -1.05 5.98 23.98
N ILE A 327 0.03 5.43 24.51
CA ILE A 327 0.01 4.54 25.67
C ILE A 327 0.38 5.35 26.91
N ASP A 328 -0.50 5.34 27.92
CA ASP A 328 -0.16 5.89 29.23
C ASP A 328 0.87 4.95 29.87
N SER A 329 2.02 5.49 30.30
CA SER A 329 3.03 4.70 31.02
C SER A 329 2.59 4.24 32.41
N GLU A 330 1.31 4.39 32.76
CA GLU A 330 0.72 4.09 34.06
C GLU A 330 -0.71 3.51 33.96
N THR A 331 -0.98 2.57 33.05
CA THR A 331 -2.16 1.72 33.23
C THR A 331 -1.93 0.78 34.42
N LYS A 332 -2.14 1.31 35.64
CA LYS A 332 -2.43 0.48 36.81
C LYS A 332 -3.64 -0.36 36.46
N GLU A 333 -3.49 -1.67 36.66
CA GLU A 333 -4.53 -2.69 36.63
C GLU A 333 -5.90 -2.13 37.02
N VAL A 334 -6.81 -2.04 36.05
CA VAL A 334 -8.24 -2.01 36.36
C VAL A 334 -8.73 -3.45 36.28
N HIS A 335 -8.33 -4.23 37.28
CA HIS A 335 -9.10 -5.40 37.68
C HIS A 335 -10.34 -4.88 38.43
N ALA A 336 -11.52 -5.10 37.85
CA ALA A 336 -12.80 -5.05 38.55
C ALA A 336 -13.64 -6.24 38.12
#